data_AF-A0A926K507-F1
#
_entry.id   AF-A0A926K507-F1
#
_cell.length_a   1.000
_cell.length_b   1.000
_cell.length_c   1.000
_cell.angle_alpha   90.00
_cell.angle_beta   90.00
_cell.angle_gamma   90.00
#
_symmetry.space_group_name_H-M   'P 1'
#
loop_
_entity.id
_entity.type
_entity.pdbx_description
1 polymer ?
#
loop_
_entity_poly.entity_id
_entity_poly.type
_entity_poly.pdbx_seq_one_letter_code
_entity_poly.pdbx_strand_id
1 'polypeptide(L)'
;MMLVDCQTCPVRDVHCSECMVTALTAIPMRPGSSGGAVDAVTAPLDRAERRAVSALLAAGLVTTATANAARAQLDDVERAPGHRARRAV
;
A
#
# COMPACT_ATOMS: atom_id res chain seq x y z
N MET A 1 17.43 19.14 0.73
CA MET A 1 16.94 18.51 1.97
C MET A 1 16.43 19.60 2.88
N MET A 2 15.13 19.66 3.15
CA MET A 2 14.56 20.54 4.17
C MET A 2 14.05 19.68 5.32
N LEU A 3 14.65 19.82 6.49
CA LEU A 3 14.16 19.31 7.76
C LEU A 3 13.46 20.47 8.46
N VAL A 4 12.20 20.25 8.86
CA VAL A 4 11.47 21.23 9.68
C VAL A 4 11.79 20.93 11.13
N ASP A 5 12.40 21.87 11.84
CA ASP A 5 12.64 21.77 13.28
C ASP A 5 11.40 22.21 14.05
N CYS A 6 10.62 21.22 14.48
CA CYS A 6 9.40 21.47 15.25
C CYS A 6 9.67 22.08 16.63
N GLN A 7 10.88 21.97 17.21
CA GLN A 7 11.18 22.53 18.53
C GLN A 7 11.33 24.05 18.52
N THR A 8 11.66 24.64 17.37
CA THR A 8 11.86 26.09 17.20
C THR A 8 10.78 26.75 16.34
N CYS A 9 9.81 25.98 15.83
CA CYS A 9 8.78 26.49 14.94
C CYS A 9 7.72 27.29 15.74
N PRO A 10 7.59 28.62 15.53
CA PRO A 10 6.74 29.49 16.33
C PRO A 10 5.22 29.23 16.16
N VAL A 11 4.83 28.47 15.13
CA VAL A 11 3.42 28.10 14.88
C VAL A 11 3.05 26.74 15.48
N ARG A 12 3.98 26.10 16.22
CA ARG A 12 3.79 24.73 16.72
C ARG A 12 2.54 24.58 17.58
N ASP A 13 2.33 25.49 18.53
CA ASP A 13 1.23 25.43 19.49
C ASP A 13 -0.08 26.05 18.98
N VAL A 14 -0.08 26.63 17.78
CA VAL A 14 -1.24 27.30 17.17
C VAL A 14 -1.84 26.46 16.05
N HIS A 15 -0.99 25.84 15.22
CA HIS A 15 -1.45 25.11 14.03
C HIS A 15 -0.76 23.75 13.83
N CYS A 16 0.44 23.51 14.35
CA CYS A 16 1.11 22.22 14.13
C CYS A 16 0.58 21.08 15.01
N SER A 17 0.08 21.37 16.22
CA SER A 17 -0.57 20.37 17.08
C SER A 17 -1.76 19.69 16.40
N GLU A 18 -2.45 20.41 15.52
CA GLU A 18 -3.56 19.92 14.67
C GLU A 18 -3.16 19.71 13.20
N CYS A 19 -1.89 19.85 12.85
CA CYS A 19 -1.40 19.70 11.47
C CYS A 19 -1.26 18.23 11.08
N MET A 20 -1.22 17.97 9.77
CA MET A 20 -0.87 16.68 9.17
C MET A 20 0.33 15.98 9.83
N VAL A 21 1.28 16.71 10.43
CA VAL A 21 2.43 16.11 11.15
C VAL A 21 1.98 15.28 12.35
N THR A 22 1.05 15.75 13.17
CA THR A 22 0.49 14.97 14.29
C THR A 22 -0.18 13.69 13.77
N ALA A 23 -0.98 13.81 12.70
CA ALA A 23 -1.62 12.66 12.05
C ALA A 23 -0.60 11.66 11.50
N LEU A 24 0.48 12.15 10.86
CA LEU A 24 1.57 11.32 10.34
C LEU A 24 2.38 10.65 11.46
N THR A 25 2.58 11.31 12.60
CA THR A 25 3.25 10.72 13.77
C THR A 25 2.35 9.77 14.56
N ALA A 26 1.03 9.91 14.45
CA ALA A 26 0.05 9.01 15.07
C ALA A 26 -0.14 7.71 14.27
N ILE A 27 0.32 7.66 13.01
CA ILE A 27 0.40 6.41 12.24
C ILE A 27 1.58 5.60 12.81
N PRO A 28 1.35 4.44 13.44
CA PRO A 28 2.44 3.59 13.86
C PRO A 28 3.18 3.11 12.60
N MET A 29 4.34 3.70 12.31
CA MET A 29 5.25 3.19 11.30
C MET A 29 5.87 1.90 11.84
N ARG A 30 5.15 0.79 11.69
CA ARG A 30 5.75 -0.54 11.82
C ARG A 30 6.69 -0.72 10.62
N PRO A 31 8.01 -0.87 10.81
CA PRO A 31 8.87 -1.33 9.73
C PRO A 31 8.38 -2.73 9.36
N GLY A 32 7.72 -2.85 8.19
CA GLY A 32 7.10 -4.11 7.74
C GLY A 32 5.58 -4.21 7.87
N SER A 33 4.84 -3.10 7.97
CA SER A 33 3.36 -3.12 7.84
C SER A 33 2.90 -3.37 6.39
N SER A 34 3.32 -4.48 5.79
CA SER A 34 2.40 -5.31 5.03
C SER A 34 1.33 -5.78 6.01
N GLY A 35 0.05 -5.82 5.60
CA GLY A 35 -1.05 -6.36 6.41
C GLY A 35 -0.64 -7.64 7.11
N GLY A 36 -1.10 -7.82 8.35
CA GLY A 36 -0.64 -8.86 9.26
C GLY A 36 -0.43 -10.19 8.56
N ALA A 37 0.71 -10.83 8.84
CA ALA A 37 1.07 -12.16 8.35
C ALA A 37 0.08 -13.21 8.90
N VAL A 38 -1.13 -13.24 8.34
CA VAL A 38 -1.82 -14.49 8.06
C VAL A 38 -0.96 -15.22 7.04
N ASP A 39 -0.90 -16.56 7.07
CA ASP A 39 -0.19 -17.36 6.07
C ASP A 39 -0.76 -17.07 4.67
N ALA A 40 -0.26 -16.02 4.03
CA ALA A 40 -0.78 -15.53 2.77
C ALA A 40 -0.44 -16.57 1.70
N VAL A 41 -1.46 -17.24 1.18
CA VAL A 41 -1.29 -18.15 0.07
C VAL A 41 -0.83 -17.32 -1.13
N THR A 42 0.30 -17.68 -1.71
CA THR A 42 0.87 -16.96 -2.84
C THR A 42 0.75 -17.75 -4.13
N ALA A 43 0.57 -17.03 -5.25
CA ALA A 43 0.48 -17.59 -6.58
C ALA A 43 1.45 -16.91 -7.56
N PRO A 44 1.78 -17.55 -8.70
CA PRO A 44 2.45 -16.88 -9.80
C PRO A 44 1.62 -15.71 -10.33
N LEU A 45 2.28 -14.62 -10.69
CA LEU A 45 1.62 -13.46 -11.28
C LEU A 45 0.88 -13.82 -12.58
N ASP A 46 -0.29 -13.25 -12.81
CA ASP A 46 -0.99 -13.37 -14.08
C ASP A 46 -0.33 -12.50 -15.19
N ARG A 47 -0.95 -12.46 -16.38
CA ARG A 47 -0.40 -11.68 -17.51
C ARG A 47 -0.47 -10.17 -17.28
N ALA A 48 -1.55 -9.68 -16.68
CA ALA A 48 -1.73 -8.25 -16.43
C ALA A 48 -0.77 -7.78 -15.34
N GLU A 49 -0.63 -8.56 -14.27
CA GLU A 49 0.29 -8.30 -13.16
C GLU A 49 1.75 -8.31 -13.62
N ARG A 50 2.17 -9.30 -14.42
CA ARG A 50 3.54 -9.32 -14.99
C ARG A 50 3.83 -8.10 -15.85
N ARG A 51 2.83 -7.62 -16.61
CA ARG A 51 2.96 -6.41 -17.43
C ARG A 51 3.14 -5.17 -16.55
N ALA A 52 2.41 -5.09 -15.43
CA ALA A 52 2.56 -4.01 -14.46
C ALA A 52 3.96 -4.02 -13.82
N VAL A 53 4.44 -5.18 -13.34
CA VAL A 53 5.79 -5.32 -12.77
C VAL A 53 6.87 -4.94 -13.79
N SER A 54 6.69 -5.31 -15.06
CA SER A 54 7.61 -4.94 -16.14
C SER A 54 7.66 -3.42 -16.36
N ALA A 55 6.51 -2.73 -16.26
CA ALA A 55 6.46 -1.27 -16.36
C ALA A 55 7.16 -0.59 -15.17
N LEU A 56 6.98 -1.11 -13.95
CA LEU A 56 7.66 -0.60 -12.75
C LEU A 56 9.18 -0.78 -12.85
N LEU A 57 9.64 -1.93 -13.35
CA LEU A 57 11.06 -2.20 -13.56
C LEU A 57 11.65 -1.26 -14.63
N ALA A 58 10.95 -1.07 -15.75
CA ALA A 58 11.36 -0.15 -16.80
C ALA A 58 11.42 1.31 -16.33
N ALA A 59 10.56 1.70 -15.39
CA ALA A 59 10.57 3.01 -14.75
C ALA A 59 11.64 3.16 -13.66
N GLY A 60 12.38 2.09 -13.32
CA GLY A 60 13.38 2.09 -12.24
C GLY A 60 12.79 2.15 -10.83
N LEU A 61 11.48 1.92 -10.69
CA LEU A 61 10.77 1.97 -9.40
C LEU A 61 10.98 0.70 -8.56
N VAL A 62 11.39 -0.40 -9.20
CA VAL A 62 11.73 -1.66 -8.53
C VAL A 62 13.01 -2.25 -9.11
N THR A 63 13.71 -3.06 -8.31
CA THR A 63 14.91 -3.77 -8.77
C THR A 63 14.54 -5.03 -9.55
N THR A 64 15.49 -5.57 -10.32
CA THR A 64 15.34 -6.88 -10.96
C THR A 64 15.11 -8.00 -9.95
N ALA A 65 15.79 -7.95 -8.81
CA ALA A 65 15.61 -8.90 -7.72
C ALA A 65 14.17 -8.84 -7.17
N THR A 66 13.64 -7.63 -6.94
CA THR A 66 12.25 -7.43 -6.50
C THR A 66 11.24 -7.94 -7.53
N ALA A 67 11.44 -7.63 -8.81
CA ALA A 67 10.57 -8.09 -9.89
C ALA A 67 10.52 -9.62 -10.01
N ASN A 68 11.67 -10.29 -9.84
CA ASN A 68 11.77 -11.75 -9.90
C ASN A 68 11.17 -12.44 -8.67
N ALA A 69 11.23 -11.79 -7.51
CA ALA A 69 10.65 -12.30 -6.27
C ALA A 69 9.14 -12.05 -6.15
N ALA A 70 8.56 -11.20 -7.01
CA ALA A 70 7.16 -10.83 -6.94
C ALA A 70 6.22 -12.04 -7.10
N ARG A 71 5.21 -12.10 -6.23
CA ARG A 71 4.13 -13.09 -6.21
C ARG A 71 2.80 -12.40 -5.97
N ALA A 72 1.73 -12.97 -6.51
CA ALA A 72 0.37 -12.55 -6.19
C ALA A 72 0.03 -13.07 -4.79
N GLN A 73 -0.55 -12.21 -3.95
CA GLN A 73 -1.18 -12.64 -2.72
C GLN A 73 -2.63 -12.99 -3.04
N LEU A 74 -3.06 -14.19 -2.65
CA LEU A 74 -4.45 -14.59 -2.76
C LEU A 74 -5.14 -14.20 -1.46
N ASP A 75 -6.04 -13.23 -1.56
CA ASP A 75 -7.02 -13.03 -0.50
C ASP A 75 -8.00 -14.20 -0.56
N ASP A 76 -8.33 -14.76 0.61
CA ASP A 76 -9.49 -15.64 0.74
C ASP A 76 -10.74 -14.80 0.46
N VAL A 77 -11.08 -14.65 -0.82
CA VAL A 77 -12.31 -13.98 -1.24
C VAL A 77 -13.45 -14.83 -0.69
N GLU A 78 -14.05 -14.36 0.42
CA GLU A 78 -15.39 -14.77 0.81
C GLU A 78 -16.25 -14.63 -0.45
N ARG A 79 -16.70 -15.76 -1.00
CA ARG A 79 -17.46 -15.83 -2.25
C ARG A 79 -18.65 -14.86 -2.18
N ALA A 80 -18.51 -13.69 -2.77
CA ALA A 80 -19.62 -12.74 -2.87
C ALA A 80 -20.76 -13.42 -3.65
N PRO A 81 -21.99 -13.50 -3.10
CA PRO A 81 -23.11 -14.09 -3.80
C PRO A 81 -23.46 -13.25 -5.03
N GLY A 82 -23.40 -13.87 -6.21
CA GLY A 82 -23.65 -13.23 -7.48
C GLY A 82 -25.00 -12.52 -7.51
N HIS A 83 -24.97 -11.21 -7.77
CA HIS A 83 -26.16 -10.41 -8.01
C HIS A 83 -26.86 -10.94 -9.27
N ARG A 84 -27.86 -11.82 -9.11
CA ARG A 84 -28.76 -12.20 -10.20
C ARG A 84 -29.41 -10.92 -10.72
N ALA A 85 -29.08 -10.55 -11.95
CA ALA A 85 -29.75 -9.48 -12.67
C ALA A 85 -31.25 -9.79 -12.71
N ARG A 86 -32.06 -8.91 -12.11
CA ARG A 86 -33.51 -8.99 -12.19
C ARG A 86 -33.91 -8.71 -13.64
N ARG A 87 -34.42 -9.73 -14.34
CA ARG A 87 -35.07 -9.56 -15.64
C ARG A 87 -36.42 -8.89 -15.38
N ALA A 88 -36.60 -7.67 -15.89
CA ALA A 88 -37.90 -7.02 -15.93
C ALA A 88 -38.84 -7.80 -16.88
N VAL A 89 -40.08 -8.01 -16.44
CA VAL A 89 -41.21 -8.53 -17.23
C VAL A 89 -42.03 -7.35 -17.71
#